data_AF-A0A967QNI2-F1
#
_entry.id   AF-A0A967QNI2-F1
#
_cell.length_a   1.000
_cell.length_b   1.000
_cell.length_c   1.000
_cell.angle_alpha   90.00
_cell.angle_beta   90.00
_cell.angle_gamma   90.00
#
_symmetry.space_group_name_H-M   'P 1'
#
loop_
_entity.id
_entity.type
_entity.pdbx_description
1 polymer ?
#
loop_
_entity_poly.entity_id
_entity_poly.type
_entity_poly.pdbx_seq_one_letter_code
_entity_poly.pdbx_strand_id
1 'polypeptide(L)' 'VAERSDIILADTKFEFGHMDGELMLIDEVLTPDSSRFWPKESYGVGRGQPSLDKQPIRDWLETLDWD' A
#
# COMPACT_ATOMS: atom_id res chain seq x y z
N VAL A 1 2.73 13.50 6.09
CA VAL A 1 2.51 13.97 4.71
C VAL A 1 1.20 13.44 4.15
N ALA A 2 0.98 12.11 4.12
CA ALA A 2 -0.28 11.50 3.70
C ALA A 2 -1.52 12.06 4.43
N GLU A 3 -1.47 12.20 5.75
CA GLU A 3 -2.57 12.77 6.54
C GLU A 3 -2.96 14.20 6.11
N ARG A 4 -1.99 15.01 5.66
CA ARG A 4 -2.23 16.38 5.18
C ARG A 4 -2.87 16.42 3.78
N SER A 5 -2.91 15.27 3.11
CA SER A 5 -3.47 15.10 1.76
C SER A 5 -4.78 14.29 1.79
N ASP A 6 -5.40 14.17 2.97
CA ASP A 6 -6.63 13.40 3.19
C ASP A 6 -6.53 11.92 2.78
N ILE A 7 -5.33 11.34 2.95
CA ILE A 7 -5.05 9.93 2.70
C ILE A 7 -4.59 9.25 3.98
N ILE A 8 -5.11 8.05 4.22
CA ILE A 8 -4.64 7.11 5.23
C ILE A 8 -3.65 6.16 4.56
N LEU A 9 -2.42 6.10 5.08
CA LEU A 9 -1.46 5.04 4.78
C LEU A 9 -1.76 3.87 5.72
N ALA A 10 -2.42 2.83 5.21
CA ALA A 10 -2.84 1.70 6.03
C ALA A 10 -1.66 0.79 6.39
N ASP A 11 -0.83 0.49 5.40
CA ASP A 11 0.41 -0.27 5.54
C ASP A 11 1.40 0.07 4.41
N THR A 12 2.66 -0.33 4.61
CA THR A 12 3.69 -0.30 3.58
C THR A 12 4.68 -1.43 3.78
N LYS A 13 5.20 -1.95 2.68
CA LYS A 13 6.37 -2.83 2.66
C LYS A 13 7.63 -1.95 2.56
N PHE A 14 8.66 -2.29 3.32
CA PHE A 14 10.01 -1.78 3.13
C PHE A 14 10.94 -2.95 2.81
N GLU A 15 11.98 -2.69 2.04
CA GLU A 15 13.09 -3.62 1.86
C GLU A 15 14.37 -2.97 2.41
N PHE A 16 15.17 -3.79 3.09
CA PHE A 16 16.44 -3.36 3.65
C PHE A 16 17.56 -4.26 3.15
N GLY A 17 18.69 -3.64 2.82
CA GLY A 17 19.94 -4.33 2.51
C GLY A 17 21.02 -4.00 3.54
N HIS A 18 22.13 -4.71 3.48
CA HIS A 18 23.35 -4.36 4.20
C HIS A 18 24.46 -4.01 3.21
N MET A 19 25.15 -2.90 3.44
CA MET A 19 26.33 -2.51 2.68
C MET A 19 27.39 -2.01 3.67
N ASP A 20 28.60 -2.57 3.60
CA ASP A 20 29.71 -2.24 4.49
C ASP A 20 29.38 -2.30 6.00
N GLY A 21 28.48 -3.20 6.38
CA GLY A 21 28.02 -3.38 7.77
C GLY A 21 26.88 -2.45 8.19
N GLU A 22 26.48 -1.51 7.34
CA GLU A 22 25.37 -0.58 7.61
C GLU A 22 24.06 -1.09 7.01
N LEU A 23 22.98 -0.94 7.78
CA LEU A 23 21.62 -1.21 7.31
C LEU A 23 21.17 -0.06 6.40
N MET A 24 20.79 -0.38 5.18
CA MET A 24 20.31 0.60 4.21
C MET A 24 18.87 0.31 3.81
N LEU A 25 18.05 1.37 3.74
CA LEU A 25 16.75 1.31 3.08
C LEU A 25 16.99 1.23 1.57
N ILE A 26 16.40 0.23 0.94
CA ILE A 26 16.49 0.01 -0.50
C ILE A 26 15.08 -0.01 -1.10
N ASP A 27 14.98 -0.37 -2.38
CA ASP A 27 13.72 -0.47 -3.13
C ASP A 27 12.90 0.84 -3.13
N GLU A 28 11.67 0.79 -3.64
CA GLU A 28 10.72 1.89 -3.57
C GLU A 28 10.12 2.08 -2.18
N VAL A 29 9.76 3.33 -1.87
CA VAL A 29 9.34 3.76 -0.53
C VAL A 29 8.06 4.58 -0.64
N LEU A 30 7.01 4.13 0.05
CA LEU A 30 5.73 4.84 0.16
C LEU A 30 5.08 5.13 -1.21
N THR A 31 5.17 4.18 -2.13
CA THR A 31 4.52 4.24 -3.44
C THR A 31 3.21 3.46 -3.43
N PRO A 32 2.25 3.73 -4.34
CA PRO A 32 1.02 2.93 -4.43
C PRO A 32 1.25 1.44 -4.72
N ASP A 33 2.47 1.11 -5.14
CA ASP A 33 2.87 -0.25 -5.44
C ASP A 33 3.35 -1.01 -4.19
N SER A 34 3.96 -0.29 -3.24
CA SER A 34 4.52 -0.81 -1.99
C SER A 34 3.64 -0.54 -0.76
N SER A 35 2.60 0.28 -0.90
CA SER A 35 1.74 0.74 0.18
C SER A 35 0.25 0.62 -0.13
N ARG A 36 -0.56 0.50 0.92
CA ARG A 36 -2.01 0.68 0.82
C ARG A 36 -2.44 2.10 1.18
N PHE A 37 -3.11 2.78 0.26
CA PHE A 37 -3.61 4.14 0.42
C PHE A 37 -5.13 4.18 0.36
N TRP A 38 -5.75 4.65 1.45
CA TRP A 38 -7.20 4.81 1.55
C TRP A 38 -7.57 6.31 1.61
N PRO A 39 -8.55 6.77 0.81
CA PRO A 39 -9.08 8.12 0.95
C PRO A 39 -9.78 8.29 2.31
N LYS A 40 -9.35 9.26 3.10
CA LYS A 40 -9.79 9.47 4.49
C LYS A 40 -11.30 9.69 4.61
N GLU A 41 -11.90 10.44 3.69
CA GLU A 41 -13.35 10.70 3.66
C GLU A 41 -14.18 9.42 3.49
N SER A 42 -13.61 8.40 2.85
CA SER A 42 -14.28 7.15 2.53
C SER A 42 -13.96 6.02 3.51
N TYR A 43 -13.14 6.27 4.52
CA TYR A 43 -12.71 5.25 5.47
C TYR A 43 -13.85 4.85 6.42
N GLY A 44 -14.00 3.56 6.68
CA GLY A 44 -14.94 3.05 7.68
C GLY A 44 -14.61 1.64 8.16
N VAL A 45 -14.59 1.43 9.48
CA VAL A 45 -14.24 0.13 10.10
C VAL A 45 -15.23 -0.97 9.72
N GLY A 46 -14.75 -2.21 9.59
CA GLY A 46 -15.59 -3.40 9.41
C GLY A 46 -16.01 -3.69 7.97
N ARG A 47 -15.40 -3.04 6.98
CA ARG A 47 -15.63 -3.29 5.55
C ARG A 47 -14.35 -3.14 4.73
N GLY A 48 -14.41 -3.50 3.45
CA GLY A 48 -13.39 -3.14 2.47
C GLY A 48 -13.29 -1.63 2.28
N GLN A 49 -12.06 -1.15 2.09
CA GLN A 49 -11.78 0.27 1.86
C GLN A 49 -11.54 0.53 0.37
N PRO A 50 -12.08 1.63 -0.19
CA PRO A 50 -11.67 2.10 -1.50
C PRO A 50 -10.15 2.31 -1.52
N SER A 51 -9.51 1.79 -2.56
CA SER A 51 -8.05 1.81 -2.69
C SER A 51 -7.63 2.72 -3.84
N LEU A 52 -6.55 3.44 -3.62
CA LEU A 52 -5.82 4.22 -4.63
C LEU A 52 -4.54 3.51 -5.08
N ASP A 53 -4.44 2.21 -4.78
CA ASP A 53 -3.28 1.35 -4.97
C ASP A 53 -3.64 0.12 -5.82
N LYS A 54 -2.86 -0.96 -5.74
CA LYS A 54 -3.06 -2.20 -6.51
C LYS A 54 -4.29 -3.01 -6.11
N GLN A 55 -4.95 -2.72 -5.00
CA GLN A 55 -6.06 -3.53 -4.50
C GLN A 55 -7.21 -3.74 -5.51
N PRO A 56 -7.64 -2.76 -6.34
CA PRO A 56 -8.71 -2.99 -7.32
C PRO A 56 -8.36 -4.02 -8.38
N ILE A 57 -7.08 -4.10 -8.78
CA ILE A 57 -6.60 -5.11 -9.72
C ILE A 57 -6.55 -6.48 -9.04
N ARG A 58 -6.09 -6.54 -7.78
CA ARG A 58 -6.07 -7.79 -6.99
C ARG A 58 -7.49 -8.34 -6.81
N ASP A 59 -8.41 -7.48 -6.40
CA ASP A 59 -9.83 -7.83 -6.20
C ASP A 59 -10.46 -8.31 -7.51
N TRP A 60 -10.13 -7.68 -8.65
CA TRP A 60 -10.59 -8.14 -9.96
C TRP A 60 -10.01 -9.51 -10.36
N LEU A 61 -8.71 -9.73 -10.15
CA LEU A 61 -8.06 -11.00 -10.45
C LEU A 61 -8.69 -12.16 -9.65
N GLU A 62 -9.14 -11.92 -8.42
CA GLU A 62 -9.84 -12.92 -7.61
C GLU A 62 -11.22 -13.32 -8.17
N THR A 63 -11.76 -12.60 -9.16
CA THR A 63 -13.04 -12.94 -9.82
C THR A 63 -12.90 -13.85 -11.05
N LEU A 64 -11.67 -14.09 -11.51
CA LEU A 64 -11.38 -14.84 -12.72
C LEU A 64 -11.23 -16.34 -12.41
N ASP A 65 -11.52 -17.19 -13.40
CA ASP A 65 -11.38 -18.64 -13.33
C ASP A 65 -9.97 -19.06 -13.78
N TRP A 66 -8.96 -18.86 -12.91
CA TRP A 66 -7.53 -19.10 -13.23
C TRP A 66 -6.74 -19.83 -12.15
N ASP A 67 -7.41 -20.39 -11.13
CA ASP A 67 -6.82 -21.36 -10.20
C ASP A 67 -6.51 -22.71 -10.89
#